data_AF-A0AAD4AM23-F1
#
_entry.id   AF-A0AAD4AM23-F1
#
_cell.length_a   1.000
_cell.length_b   1.000
_cell.length_c   1.000
_cell.angle_alpha   90.00
_cell.angle_beta   90.00
_cell.angle_gamma   90.00
#
_symmetry.space_group_name_H-M   'P 1'
#
loop_
_entity.id
_entity.type
_entity.pdbx_description
1 polymer ?
#
loop_
_entity_poly.entity_id
_entity_poly.type
_entity_poly.pdbx_seq_one_letter_code
_entity_poly.pdbx_strand_id
1 'polypeptide(L)'
;MNTKCFLILGVLLISGCSSDSEITSDKVTTTNNKDSNLTTEPAALLNAIQVGTRPQFLVNQLEDGALKDRLVACQNGPFYKTDFSIGHRGAPMQYPEHTKESYVAAAKMGAGILECDVTFTKDKALVCRHSQCDLHTTTNILSIPELANKCSEPFTPADPAQQVPASAKCCTSDITLTEFKQLSAKMDSANPQATNVTDYQNGTANWRTDLYATKGTLLTHKESIALFESLNVKMTPELKSASVQMPFDGMSQAMYAQKMLDEYEEMDIAPAKVFPQSFNLADIRYWLSSAPQFATQAVYLDGRYSTPGFNPHSEQTWQPSMAQLVDEGVQIIAPPLWVLVALDAQNQIVPSPYAIAAKQAGLKIITWTLERSAPLESGGGWYYQSITDAVNSDDDALVLLDVLAQQVGVIGVFSDWPATTTYYASCLEMEKVN
;
A
#
# COMPACT_ATOMS: atom_id res chain seq x y z
N MET A 1 -29.10 75.34 6.37
CA MET A 1 -28.57 76.70 6.13
C MET A 1 -27.26 76.54 5.36
N ASN A 2 -27.17 77.19 4.20
CA ASN A 2 -26.01 77.83 3.56
C ASN A 2 -24.63 77.13 3.63
N THR A 3 -23.76 77.05 2.61
CA THR A 3 -23.66 77.51 1.21
C THR A 3 -22.32 76.93 0.72
N LYS A 4 -22.25 76.55 -0.57
CA LYS A 4 -21.13 76.54 -1.57
C LYS A 4 -19.71 76.98 -1.08
N CYS A 5 -18.57 76.62 -1.66
CA CYS A 5 -18.06 75.95 -2.88
C CYS A 5 -16.52 75.97 -2.71
N PHE A 6 -15.76 75.06 -3.32
CA PHE A 6 -14.70 75.47 -4.24
C PHE A 6 -14.25 74.31 -5.13
N LEU A 7 -14.33 74.59 -6.43
CA LEU A 7 -13.88 73.83 -7.57
C LEU A 7 -12.40 74.17 -7.80
N ILE A 8 -11.55 73.19 -8.13
CA ILE A 8 -10.51 73.38 -9.14
C ILE A 8 -10.61 72.25 -10.16
N LEU A 9 -10.55 72.70 -11.41
CA LEU A 9 -10.91 72.07 -12.66
C LEU A 9 -9.62 71.63 -13.39
N GLY A 10 -9.75 70.59 -14.21
CA GLY A 10 -8.86 70.29 -15.34
C GLY A 10 -8.37 68.85 -15.32
N VAL A 11 -8.52 68.03 -16.37
CA VAL A 11 -8.71 68.29 -17.80
C VAL A 11 -9.25 66.99 -18.44
N LEU A 12 -10.37 67.11 -19.20
CA LEU A 12 -10.69 66.55 -20.54
C LEU A 12 -10.27 65.09 -20.88
N LEU A 13 -11.02 64.20 -21.55
CA LEU A 13 -12.05 64.29 -22.61
C LEU A 13 -12.89 62.97 -22.63
N ILE A 14 -14.23 63.03 -22.80
CA ILE A 14 -15.04 62.72 -24.03
C ILE A 14 -14.91 61.24 -24.48
N SER A 15 -15.94 60.42 -24.76
CA SER A 15 -17.39 60.53 -25.12
C SER A 15 -18.06 59.17 -24.77
N GLY A 16 -19.27 59.10 -24.20
CA GLY A 16 -20.57 59.07 -24.90
C GLY A 16 -21.08 57.61 -25.11
N CYS A 17 -21.96 57.07 -24.25
CA CYS A 17 -23.43 56.96 -24.39
C CYS A 17 -23.86 56.25 -25.70
N SER A 18 -24.61 55.13 -25.74
CA SER A 18 -25.95 54.86 -25.17
C SER A 18 -26.26 53.34 -25.29
N SER A 19 -26.80 52.68 -24.26
CA SER A 19 -28.15 52.09 -24.15
C SER A 19 -28.57 51.10 -25.25
N ASP A 20 -28.81 49.82 -24.90
CA ASP A 20 -30.17 49.28 -24.74
C ASP A 20 -30.14 47.87 -24.14
N SER A 21 -31.24 47.55 -23.48
CA SER A 21 -31.56 46.40 -22.65
C SER A 21 -31.66 45.08 -23.41
N GLU A 22 -31.31 43.98 -22.75
CA GLU A 22 -32.16 42.78 -22.68
C GLU A 22 -31.69 41.86 -21.53
N ILE A 23 -32.63 41.53 -20.63
CA ILE A 23 -32.48 40.53 -19.58
C ILE A 23 -32.91 39.21 -20.19
N THR A 24 -31.99 38.27 -20.35
CA THR A 24 -32.31 36.85 -20.54
C THR A 24 -31.54 36.02 -19.52
N SER A 25 -32.30 35.26 -18.75
CA SER A 25 -31.83 34.29 -17.76
C SER A 25 -31.00 33.22 -18.44
N ASP A 26 -29.76 33.02 -18.00
CA ASP A 26 -29.01 31.81 -18.32
C ASP A 26 -28.41 31.15 -17.07
N LYS A 27 -28.54 29.83 -17.08
CA LYS A 27 -28.27 28.89 -16.00
C LYS A 27 -26.85 29.03 -15.45
N VAL A 28 -26.75 29.11 -14.13
CA VAL A 28 -25.50 28.85 -13.39
C VAL A 28 -25.12 27.39 -13.64
N THR A 29 -24.15 27.18 -14.51
CA THR A 29 -23.46 25.90 -14.65
C THR A 29 -22.27 25.95 -13.71
N THR A 30 -22.35 25.27 -12.57
CA THR A 30 -21.24 25.09 -11.65
C THR A 30 -20.22 24.13 -12.28
N THR A 31 -19.16 24.67 -12.85
CA THR A 31 -17.95 23.89 -13.15
C THR A 31 -17.18 23.67 -11.85
N ASN A 32 -17.07 22.41 -11.43
CA ASN A 32 -16.22 21.98 -10.32
C ASN A 32 -14.76 22.27 -10.65
N ASN A 33 -14.13 23.22 -9.94
CA ASN A 33 -12.70 23.46 -10.00
C ASN A 33 -11.95 22.30 -9.33
N LYS A 34 -11.28 21.47 -10.14
CA LYS A 34 -10.17 20.61 -9.72
C LYS A 34 -8.91 21.47 -9.52
N ASP A 35 -8.83 22.19 -8.40
CA ASP A 35 -7.58 22.83 -7.97
C ASP A 35 -6.94 22.02 -6.84
N SER A 36 -6.31 20.90 -7.20
CA SER A 36 -5.34 20.23 -6.33
C SER A 36 -3.95 20.75 -6.69
N ASN A 37 -3.44 21.66 -5.86
CA ASN A 37 -2.13 22.32 -6.02
C ASN A 37 -0.98 21.35 -5.65
N LEU A 38 -0.91 20.22 -6.35
CA LEU A 38 0.21 19.28 -6.34
C LEU A 38 1.11 19.67 -7.51
N THR A 39 2.30 20.19 -7.22
CA THR A 39 3.32 20.54 -8.21
C THR A 39 3.53 19.38 -9.19
N THR A 40 3.13 19.57 -10.44
CA THR A 40 3.24 18.58 -11.52
C THR A 40 4.70 18.47 -11.95
N GLU A 41 5.38 17.41 -11.51
CA GLU A 41 6.58 16.92 -12.20
C GLU A 41 6.26 16.68 -13.69
N PRO A 42 7.14 17.01 -14.64
CA PRO A 42 6.86 16.82 -16.06
C PRO A 42 6.58 15.34 -16.38
N ALA A 43 5.45 15.06 -17.04
CA ALA A 43 4.99 13.70 -17.36
C ALA A 43 6.04 12.79 -18.05
N ALA A 44 7.01 13.38 -18.75
CA ALA A 44 8.11 12.65 -19.39
C ALA A 44 9.11 12.01 -18.40
N LEU A 45 9.30 12.60 -17.22
CA LEU A 45 10.18 12.08 -16.15
C LEU A 45 9.52 10.94 -15.34
N LEU A 46 8.18 10.86 -15.34
CA LEU A 46 7.42 9.81 -14.66
C LEU A 46 7.34 8.48 -15.44
N ASN A 47 7.75 8.48 -16.71
CA ASN A 47 7.67 7.31 -17.60
C ASN A 47 8.97 6.51 -17.69
N ALA A 48 10.10 7.05 -17.25
CA ALA A 48 11.37 6.31 -17.22
C ALA A 48 11.46 5.50 -15.92
N ILE A 49 11.38 4.17 -16.04
CA ILE A 49 11.51 3.26 -14.89
C ILE A 49 12.95 3.19 -14.41
N GLN A 50 13.11 3.29 -13.09
CA GLN A 50 14.40 3.32 -12.41
C GLN A 50 14.47 2.22 -11.35
N VAL A 51 15.15 1.12 -11.69
CA VAL A 51 15.28 -0.03 -10.77
C VAL A 51 16.47 0.10 -9.80
N GLY A 52 17.29 1.15 -9.93
CA GLY A 52 18.43 1.39 -9.04
C GLY A 52 19.48 0.27 -9.07
N THR A 53 20.25 0.13 -7.98
CA THR A 53 21.36 -0.83 -7.89
C THR A 53 20.99 -2.15 -7.21
N ARG A 54 19.85 -2.22 -6.51
CA ARG A 54 19.46 -3.40 -5.74
C ARG A 54 19.33 -4.67 -6.60
N PRO A 55 18.67 -4.64 -7.78
CA PRO A 55 18.59 -5.84 -8.60
C PRO A 55 19.98 -6.35 -9.04
N GLN A 56 20.88 -5.47 -9.46
CA GLN A 56 22.25 -5.87 -9.83
C GLN A 56 23.04 -6.42 -8.64
N PHE A 57 22.84 -5.85 -7.43
CA PHE A 57 23.45 -6.37 -6.21
C PHE A 57 23.03 -7.82 -5.95
N LEU A 58 21.75 -8.14 -6.13
CA LEU A 58 21.23 -9.51 -6.01
C LEU A 58 21.77 -10.42 -7.11
N VAL A 59 21.68 -9.99 -8.38
CA VAL A 59 22.13 -10.79 -9.53
C VAL A 59 23.62 -11.14 -9.46
N ASN A 60 24.45 -10.24 -8.92
CA ASN A 60 25.89 -10.50 -8.76
C ASN A 60 26.20 -11.61 -7.75
N GLN A 61 25.29 -11.88 -6.82
CA GLN A 61 25.45 -12.92 -5.78
C GLN A 61 24.88 -14.27 -6.20
N LEU A 62 23.96 -14.29 -7.18
CA LEU A 62 23.41 -15.54 -7.73
C LEU A 62 24.52 -16.49 -8.17
N GLU A 63 24.29 -17.79 -7.94
CA GLU A 63 25.07 -18.85 -8.54
C GLU A 63 24.97 -18.81 -10.08
N ASP A 64 26.02 -19.26 -10.76
CA ASP A 64 26.03 -19.33 -12.22
C ASP A 64 24.97 -20.33 -12.72
N GLY A 65 24.12 -19.89 -13.64
CA GLY A 65 23.01 -20.69 -14.15
C GLY A 65 22.03 -19.88 -14.98
N ALA A 66 20.99 -20.55 -15.49
CA ALA A 66 20.05 -19.97 -16.45
C ALA A 66 19.36 -18.69 -15.93
N LEU A 67 19.01 -18.65 -14.64
CA LEU A 67 18.40 -17.47 -14.02
C LEU A 67 19.35 -16.27 -14.07
N LYS A 68 20.60 -16.45 -13.60
CA LYS A 68 21.62 -15.40 -13.63
C LYS A 68 21.92 -14.94 -15.05
N ASP A 69 22.11 -15.88 -15.98
CA ASP A 69 22.38 -15.58 -17.39
C ASP A 69 21.26 -14.71 -18.00
N ARG A 70 20.00 -15.06 -17.71
CA ARG A 70 18.82 -14.30 -18.18
C ARG A 70 18.79 -12.89 -17.61
N LEU A 71 19.01 -12.74 -16.31
CA LEU A 71 18.96 -11.44 -15.65
C LEU A 71 20.13 -10.55 -16.10
N VAL A 72 21.36 -11.08 -16.15
CA VAL A 72 22.54 -10.35 -16.65
C VAL A 72 22.34 -9.87 -18.09
N ALA A 73 21.76 -10.70 -18.97
CA ALA A 73 21.50 -10.31 -20.35
C ALA A 73 20.55 -9.09 -20.47
N CYS A 74 19.74 -8.84 -19.45
CA CYS A 74 18.75 -7.76 -19.37
C CYS A 74 19.15 -6.61 -18.42
N GLN A 75 20.37 -6.62 -17.85
CA GLN A 75 20.83 -5.62 -16.86
C GLN A 75 20.68 -4.15 -17.28
N ASN A 76 20.59 -3.87 -18.58
CA ASN A 76 20.44 -2.51 -19.13
C ASN A 76 18.99 -2.17 -19.58
N GLY A 77 18.03 -3.05 -19.33
CA GLY A 77 16.62 -2.87 -19.71
C GLY A 77 16.31 -3.17 -21.18
N PRO A 78 15.19 -2.66 -21.72
CA PRO A 78 14.32 -1.64 -21.12
C PRO A 78 13.46 -2.17 -19.96
N PHE A 79 13.31 -1.36 -18.91
CA PHE A 79 12.40 -1.64 -17.79
C PHE A 79 11.08 -0.89 -17.96
N TYR A 80 9.99 -1.46 -17.48
CA TYR A 80 8.65 -0.92 -17.67
C TYR A 80 7.73 -1.27 -16.48
N LYS A 81 6.61 -0.55 -16.35
CA LYS A 81 5.59 -0.88 -15.34
C LYS A 81 4.90 -2.18 -15.69
N THR A 82 4.71 -3.04 -14.69
CA THR A 82 4.06 -4.34 -14.85
C THR A 82 3.13 -4.60 -13.68
N ASP A 83 1.96 -5.18 -13.95
CA ASP A 83 1.00 -5.59 -12.92
C ASP A 83 1.59 -6.67 -11.99
N PHE A 84 2.63 -7.39 -12.43
CA PHE A 84 3.33 -8.38 -11.62
C PHE A 84 4.02 -7.74 -10.40
N SER A 85 4.48 -6.49 -10.53
CA SER A 85 5.13 -5.76 -9.44
C SER A 85 4.11 -4.91 -8.69
N ILE A 86 3.84 -5.28 -7.43
CA ILE A 86 2.91 -4.57 -6.56
C ILE A 86 3.71 -3.86 -5.45
N GLY A 87 3.58 -2.54 -5.37
CA GLY A 87 4.19 -1.73 -4.31
C GLY A 87 3.43 -1.90 -3.00
N HIS A 88 3.93 -2.76 -2.11
CA HIS A 88 3.36 -2.98 -0.79
C HIS A 88 3.55 -1.72 0.04
N ARG A 89 2.46 -0.99 0.28
CA ARG A 89 2.46 0.32 0.96
C ARG A 89 3.41 1.35 0.34
N GLY A 90 3.69 1.19 -0.96
CA GLY A 90 4.73 1.90 -1.71
C GLY A 90 6.06 1.14 -1.73
N ALA A 91 7.15 1.78 -1.28
CA ALA A 91 8.51 1.24 -1.23
C ALA A 91 9.10 1.31 0.19
N PRO A 92 8.50 0.61 1.16
CA PRO A 92 8.77 0.79 2.58
C PRO A 92 10.15 0.31 3.04
N MET A 93 10.94 -0.37 2.21
CA MET A 93 12.36 -0.63 2.55
C MET A 93 13.16 0.66 2.73
N GLN A 94 12.78 1.74 2.05
CA GLN A 94 13.52 3.00 2.08
C GLN A 94 12.69 4.21 2.52
N TYR A 95 11.37 4.14 2.41
CA TYR A 95 10.46 5.25 2.68
C TYR A 95 9.47 4.89 3.78
N PRO A 96 8.96 5.86 4.57
CA PRO A 96 7.84 5.61 5.46
C PRO A 96 6.62 5.07 4.70
N GLU A 97 6.05 3.96 5.16
CA GLU A 97 4.94 3.29 4.49
C GLU A 97 3.68 4.17 4.36
N HIS A 98 2.88 3.93 3.31
CA HIS A 98 1.66 4.67 2.98
C HIS A 98 1.80 6.20 2.88
N THR A 99 2.98 6.67 2.52
CA THR A 99 3.23 8.08 2.22
C THR A 99 3.20 8.36 0.73
N LYS A 100 2.91 9.62 0.36
CA LYS A 100 3.05 10.08 -1.03
C LYS A 100 4.43 9.75 -1.59
N GLU A 101 5.47 9.96 -0.79
CA GLU A 101 6.87 9.74 -1.18
C GLU A 101 7.14 8.26 -1.45
N SER A 102 6.67 7.37 -0.58
CA SER A 102 6.77 5.92 -0.75
C SER A 102 6.04 5.44 -2.02
N TYR A 103 4.85 5.95 -2.29
CA TYR A 103 4.09 5.60 -3.50
C TYR A 103 4.74 6.08 -4.79
N VAL A 104 5.23 7.33 -4.82
CA VAL A 104 5.95 7.87 -5.97
C VAL A 104 7.23 7.08 -6.22
N ALA A 105 7.96 6.70 -5.17
CA ALA A 105 9.15 5.86 -5.29
C ALA A 105 8.81 4.49 -5.89
N ALA A 106 7.78 3.80 -5.40
CA ALA A 106 7.35 2.52 -5.93
C ALA A 106 6.94 2.58 -7.41
N ALA A 107 6.16 3.59 -7.81
CA ALA A 107 5.79 3.78 -9.22
C ALA A 107 7.01 4.08 -10.11
N LYS A 108 7.99 4.85 -9.62
CA LYS A 108 9.27 5.09 -10.32
C LYS A 108 10.12 3.82 -10.43
N MET A 109 10.04 2.94 -9.43
CA MET A 109 10.67 1.62 -9.44
C MET A 109 9.99 0.63 -10.39
N GLY A 110 8.82 0.96 -10.93
CA GLY A 110 8.09 0.18 -11.94
C GLY A 110 6.94 -0.66 -11.40
N ALA A 111 6.53 -0.46 -10.15
CA ALA A 111 5.29 -1.05 -9.65
C ALA A 111 4.12 -0.65 -10.57
N GLY A 112 3.41 -1.64 -11.10
CA GLY A 112 2.21 -1.43 -11.91
C GLY A 112 0.94 -1.31 -11.07
N ILE A 113 0.99 -1.79 -9.82
CA ILE A 113 -0.10 -1.71 -8.86
C ILE A 113 0.45 -1.12 -7.55
N LEU A 114 -0.30 -0.22 -6.91
CA LEU A 114 0.03 0.31 -5.58
C LEU A 114 -1.07 0.00 -4.56
N GLU A 115 -0.64 -0.35 -3.35
CA GLU A 115 -1.51 -0.70 -2.24
C GLU A 115 -1.82 0.49 -1.32
N CYS A 116 -3.07 0.63 -0.92
CA CYS A 116 -3.46 1.44 0.22
C CYS A 116 -4.20 0.57 1.23
N ASP A 117 -3.65 0.43 2.42
CA ASP A 117 -4.35 -0.21 3.54
C ASP A 117 -5.35 0.80 4.07
N VAL A 118 -6.63 0.53 3.90
CA VAL A 118 -7.70 1.45 4.24
C VAL A 118 -8.08 1.25 5.70
N THR A 119 -8.11 2.34 6.45
CA THR A 119 -8.76 2.48 7.76
C THR A 119 -9.54 3.79 7.79
N PHE A 120 -10.12 4.16 8.93
CA PHE A 120 -10.89 5.38 9.08
C PHE A 120 -10.54 6.18 10.34
N THR A 121 -10.70 7.50 10.25
CA THR A 121 -10.53 8.46 11.34
C THR A 121 -11.77 8.54 12.24
N LYS A 122 -11.70 9.28 13.35
CA LYS A 122 -12.83 9.51 14.27
C LYS A 122 -14.09 10.03 13.58
N ASP A 123 -13.92 10.91 12.60
CA ASP A 123 -14.98 11.48 11.75
C ASP A 123 -15.28 10.63 10.50
N LYS A 124 -14.83 9.37 10.49
CA LYS A 124 -15.11 8.34 9.47
C LYS A 124 -14.57 8.66 8.07
N ALA A 125 -13.55 9.52 7.96
CA ALA A 125 -12.83 9.71 6.71
C ALA A 125 -11.85 8.54 6.49
N LEU A 126 -11.76 8.05 5.25
CA LEU A 126 -10.87 6.95 4.91
C LEU A 126 -9.43 7.44 4.71
N VAL A 127 -8.46 6.72 5.26
CA VAL A 127 -7.03 7.04 5.21
C VAL A 127 -6.19 5.80 4.93
N CYS A 128 -5.03 5.98 4.29
CA CYS A 128 -4.10 4.88 4.03
C CYS A 128 -3.19 4.66 5.24
N ARG A 129 -3.40 3.57 5.99
CA ARG A 129 -2.64 3.14 7.16
C ARG A 129 -2.72 1.62 7.31
N HIS A 130 -1.59 1.00 7.63
CA HIS A 130 -1.53 -0.45 7.77
C HIS A 130 -2.42 -1.00 8.88
N SER A 131 -2.57 -0.27 9.98
CA SER A 131 -3.51 -0.62 11.03
C SER A 131 -4.20 0.63 11.54
N GLN A 132 -5.42 0.47 12.05
CA GLN A 132 -6.11 1.56 12.70
C GLN A 132 -5.31 2.11 13.89
N CYS A 133 -4.47 1.30 14.54
CA CYS A 133 -3.73 1.67 15.76
C CYS A 133 -2.20 1.68 15.59
N ASP A 134 -1.68 2.04 14.42
CA ASP A 134 -0.25 2.08 14.13
C ASP A 134 0.42 3.46 14.33
N LEU A 135 -0.33 4.51 14.69
CA LEU A 135 0.18 5.89 14.60
C LEU A 135 1.40 6.14 15.50
N HIS A 136 1.49 5.42 16.62
CA HIS A 136 2.59 5.61 17.58
C HIS A 136 3.95 5.08 17.07
N THR A 137 3.98 4.05 16.22
CA THR A 137 5.22 3.50 15.64
C THR A 137 5.56 4.08 14.28
N THR A 138 4.61 4.75 13.62
CA THR A 138 4.74 5.14 12.21
C THR A 138 4.56 6.63 11.95
N THR A 139 4.28 7.42 12.99
CA THR A 139 4.17 8.88 12.87
C THR A 139 4.84 9.59 14.04
N ASN A 140 4.88 10.91 13.97
CA ASN A 140 5.30 11.78 15.06
C ASN A 140 4.20 12.08 16.10
N ILE A 141 3.07 11.35 16.13
CA ILE A 141 1.92 11.70 17.00
C ILE A 141 2.28 11.88 18.48
N LEU A 142 3.15 11.05 19.04
CA LEU A 142 3.57 11.15 20.45
C LEU A 142 4.40 12.42 20.73
N SER A 143 4.99 13.02 19.70
CA SER A 143 5.75 14.27 19.78
C SER A 143 4.86 15.52 19.66
N ILE A 144 3.54 15.35 19.49
CA ILE A 144 2.56 16.45 19.43
C ILE A 144 1.66 16.32 20.67
N PRO A 145 1.90 17.08 21.76
CA PRO A 145 1.23 16.85 23.04
C PRO A 145 -0.31 16.84 22.97
N GLU A 146 -0.90 17.72 22.15
CA GLU A 146 -2.36 17.79 21.99
C GLU A 146 -2.97 16.53 21.35
N LEU A 147 -2.22 15.84 20.49
CA LEU A 147 -2.65 14.60 19.84
C LEU A 147 -2.24 13.36 20.65
N ALA A 148 -1.07 13.38 21.27
CA ALA A 148 -0.61 12.32 22.17
C ALA A 148 -1.59 12.09 23.33
N ASN A 149 -2.20 13.16 23.86
CA ASN A 149 -3.22 13.09 24.91
C ASN A 149 -4.55 12.46 24.46
N LYS A 150 -4.74 12.21 23.16
CA LYS A 150 -5.94 11.57 22.60
C LYS A 150 -5.76 10.09 22.33
N CYS A 151 -4.52 9.59 22.39
CA CYS A 151 -4.22 8.18 22.15
C CYS A 151 -5.00 7.28 23.10
N SER A 152 -5.60 6.22 22.54
CA SER A 152 -6.31 5.17 23.28
C SER A 152 -5.51 4.64 24.49
N GLU A 153 -4.19 4.47 24.34
CA GLU A 153 -3.28 4.21 25.46
C GLU A 153 -2.10 5.21 25.38
N PRO A 154 -1.88 6.03 26.43
CA PRO A 154 -0.77 6.97 26.44
C PRO A 154 0.58 6.24 26.47
N PHE A 155 1.66 6.97 26.16
CA PHE A 155 3.01 6.43 26.28
C PHE A 155 3.32 5.99 27.72
N THR A 156 3.72 4.74 27.88
CA THR A 156 4.24 4.16 29.11
C THR A 156 5.71 3.82 28.89
N PRO A 157 6.65 4.35 29.71
CA PRO A 157 8.06 4.04 29.57
C PRO A 157 8.35 2.58 29.94
N ALA A 158 9.43 2.03 29.40
CA ALA A 158 9.92 0.72 29.80
C ALA A 158 10.27 0.69 31.31
N ASP A 159 10.02 -0.45 31.96
CA ASP A 159 10.53 -0.78 33.28
C ASP A 159 11.52 -1.95 33.15
N PRO A 160 12.83 -1.67 33.07
CA PRO A 160 13.85 -2.72 32.98
C PRO A 160 13.90 -3.65 34.19
N ALA A 161 13.51 -3.18 35.38
CA ALA A 161 13.52 -4.00 36.59
C ALA A 161 12.41 -5.05 36.57
N GLN A 162 11.27 -4.74 35.94
CA GLN A 162 10.12 -5.64 35.79
C GLN A 162 10.05 -6.31 34.41
N GLN A 163 11.02 -6.06 33.53
CA GLN A 163 11.04 -6.55 32.14
C GLN A 163 9.79 -6.14 31.35
N VAL A 164 9.24 -4.96 31.65
CA VAL A 164 8.08 -4.40 30.94
C VAL A 164 8.59 -3.51 29.80
N PRO A 165 8.24 -3.78 28.54
CA PRO A 165 8.63 -2.92 27.43
C PRO A 165 7.82 -1.61 27.42
N ALA A 166 8.40 -0.57 26.83
CA ALA A 166 7.69 0.67 26.53
C ALA A 166 6.51 0.40 25.60
N SER A 167 5.39 1.09 25.82
CA SER A 167 4.17 0.91 25.04
C SER A 167 3.44 2.23 24.81
N ALA A 168 2.63 2.26 23.76
CA ALA A 168 1.64 3.28 23.46
C ALA A 168 0.62 2.67 22.49
N LYS A 169 -0.57 3.24 22.41
CA LYS A 169 -1.57 2.86 21.40
C LYS A 169 -2.30 4.10 20.93
N CYS A 170 -1.98 4.53 19.72
CA CYS A 170 -2.59 5.69 19.09
C CYS A 170 -3.27 5.26 17.80
N CYS A 171 -4.57 5.50 17.70
CA CYS A 171 -5.38 5.05 16.58
C CYS A 171 -5.87 6.21 15.72
N THR A 172 -6.06 5.99 14.41
CA THR A 172 -6.70 6.97 13.53
C THR A 172 -8.11 7.31 14.00
N SER A 173 -8.83 6.35 14.60
CA SER A 173 -10.13 6.55 15.25
C SER A 173 -10.10 7.45 16.49
N ASP A 174 -8.94 7.75 17.05
CA ASP A 174 -8.80 8.65 18.21
C ASP A 174 -8.90 10.13 17.79
N ILE A 175 -8.60 10.44 16.52
CA ILE A 175 -8.42 11.79 16.01
C ILE A 175 -9.25 12.05 14.75
N THR A 176 -9.57 13.31 14.48
CA THR A 176 -10.26 13.74 13.25
C THR A 176 -9.33 13.71 12.04
N LEU A 177 -9.88 13.76 10.83
CA LEU A 177 -9.08 13.89 9.62
C LEU A 177 -8.18 15.14 9.64
N THR A 178 -8.72 16.27 10.12
CA THR A 178 -7.96 17.52 10.22
C THR A 178 -6.72 17.37 11.11
N GLU A 179 -6.82 16.59 12.19
CA GLU A 179 -5.71 16.31 13.10
C GLU A 179 -4.74 15.28 12.53
N PHE A 180 -5.26 14.23 11.89
CA PHE A 180 -4.45 13.26 11.15
C PHE A 180 -3.54 13.96 10.13
N LYS A 181 -4.04 15.00 9.47
CA LYS A 181 -3.27 15.80 8.50
C LYS A 181 -2.18 16.69 9.08
N GLN A 182 -2.10 16.81 10.40
CA GLN A 182 -1.00 17.50 11.08
C GLN A 182 0.21 16.58 11.30
N LEU A 183 0.00 15.26 11.23
CA LEU A 183 1.05 14.27 11.46
C LEU A 183 2.05 14.23 10.30
N SER A 184 3.26 13.77 10.63
CA SER A 184 4.28 13.37 9.66
C SER A 184 4.61 11.91 9.88
N ALA A 185 4.62 11.13 8.81
CA ALA A 185 5.00 9.73 8.86
C ALA A 185 6.50 9.58 9.06
N LYS A 186 6.89 8.49 9.72
CA LYS A 186 8.26 8.01 9.92
C LYS A 186 8.33 6.52 9.61
N MET A 187 9.53 5.96 9.57
CA MET A 187 9.71 4.51 9.45
C MET A 187 8.95 3.79 10.58
N ASP A 188 8.25 2.71 10.23
CA ASP A 188 7.58 1.87 11.22
C ASP A 188 8.63 1.26 12.17
N SER A 189 8.65 1.77 13.39
CA SER A 189 9.60 1.38 14.40
C SER A 189 9.21 1.88 15.78
N ALA A 190 9.60 1.12 16.80
CA ALA A 190 9.57 1.54 18.19
C ALA A 190 10.74 0.93 18.95
N ASN A 191 11.32 1.67 19.90
CA ASN A 191 12.30 1.15 20.82
C ASN A 191 11.58 0.63 22.09
N PRO A 192 11.48 -0.69 22.30
CA PRO A 192 10.77 -1.26 23.44
C PRO A 192 11.51 -1.02 24.78
N GLN A 193 12.75 -0.55 24.77
CA GLN A 193 13.54 -0.26 25.98
C GLN A 193 13.53 1.24 26.35
N ALA A 194 12.77 2.06 25.62
CA ALA A 194 12.79 3.50 25.81
C ALA A 194 12.10 3.94 27.11
N THR A 195 12.70 4.91 27.80
CA THR A 195 12.13 5.54 29.00
C THR A 195 11.51 6.91 28.72
N ASN A 196 11.57 7.36 27.46
CA ASN A 196 10.99 8.62 26.99
C ASN A 196 10.49 8.48 25.53
N VAL A 197 9.65 9.42 25.10
CA VAL A 197 9.02 9.41 23.76
C VAL A 197 10.03 9.52 22.63
N THR A 198 11.05 10.36 22.76
CA THR A 198 12.06 10.58 21.72
C THR A 198 12.78 9.27 21.40
N ASP A 199 13.26 8.57 22.43
CA ASP A 199 13.94 7.28 22.26
C ASP A 199 12.98 6.20 21.75
N TYR A 200 11.71 6.23 22.20
CA TYR A 200 10.69 5.29 21.76
C TYR A 200 10.44 5.39 20.25
N GLN A 201 10.41 6.60 19.69
CA GLN A 201 10.19 6.82 18.26
C GLN A 201 11.41 6.51 17.39
N ASN A 202 12.61 6.42 17.98
CA ASN A 202 13.88 6.15 17.30
C ASN A 202 14.26 4.65 17.35
N GLY A 203 13.37 3.79 16.84
CA GLY A 203 13.56 2.34 16.84
C GLY A 203 13.96 1.71 15.51
N THR A 204 14.28 2.52 14.49
CA THR A 204 14.51 2.02 13.12
C THR A 204 15.68 1.03 13.11
N ALA A 205 15.45 -0.17 12.57
CA ALA A 205 16.48 -1.19 12.50
C ALA A 205 17.64 -0.74 11.59
N ASN A 206 18.88 -1.10 11.95
CA ASN A 206 20.09 -0.62 11.26
C ASN A 206 20.22 -1.04 9.79
N TRP A 207 19.47 -2.07 9.37
CA TRP A 207 19.40 -2.50 7.97
C TRP A 207 18.34 -1.74 7.15
N ARG A 208 17.53 -0.90 7.79
CA ARG A 208 16.67 0.11 7.15
C ARG A 208 17.35 1.48 7.19
N THR A 209 16.70 2.47 6.59
CA THR A 209 17.21 3.85 6.54
C THR A 209 16.15 4.86 6.91
N ASP A 210 16.54 5.92 7.64
CA ASP A 210 15.73 7.12 7.86
C ASP A 210 16.08 8.25 6.87
N LEU A 211 16.98 7.99 5.90
CA LEU A 211 17.46 9.00 4.93
C LEU A 211 16.30 9.67 4.17
N TYR A 212 15.28 8.91 3.82
CA TYR A 212 14.09 9.40 3.12
C TYR A 212 12.87 9.60 4.05
N ALA A 213 13.08 9.51 5.37
CA ALA A 213 12.03 9.59 6.39
C ALA A 213 11.97 10.97 7.10
N THR A 214 12.49 12.03 6.46
CA THR A 214 12.53 13.39 7.06
C THR A 214 11.14 13.97 7.29
N LYS A 215 10.19 13.74 6.37
CA LYS A 215 8.77 14.08 6.52
C LYS A 215 7.92 13.25 5.55
N GLY A 216 7.25 12.22 6.06
CA GLY A 216 6.29 11.44 5.28
C GLY A 216 4.93 12.12 5.16
N THR A 217 4.45 12.34 3.94
CA THR A 217 3.14 12.94 3.68
C THR A 217 2.03 11.89 3.77
N LEU A 218 1.17 11.97 4.79
CA LEU A 218 0.03 11.06 4.96
C LEU A 218 -1.12 11.40 4.01
N LEU A 219 -1.80 10.36 3.52
CA LEU A 219 -2.86 10.48 2.51
C LEU A 219 -4.20 9.96 3.02
N THR A 220 -5.28 10.63 2.62
CA THR A 220 -6.62 10.01 2.61
C THR A 220 -6.66 8.95 1.52
N HIS A 221 -7.65 8.07 1.57
CA HIS A 221 -7.87 7.10 0.49
C HIS A 221 -8.20 7.81 -0.84
N LYS A 222 -9.04 8.85 -0.86
CA LYS A 222 -9.26 9.66 -2.07
C LYS A 222 -7.99 10.32 -2.64
N GLU A 223 -7.12 10.83 -1.77
CA GLU A 223 -5.86 11.43 -2.26
C GLU A 223 -4.89 10.38 -2.80
N SER A 224 -4.87 9.15 -2.25
CA SER A 224 -4.09 8.07 -2.82
C SER A 224 -4.65 7.64 -4.17
N ILE A 225 -5.97 7.55 -4.34
CA ILE A 225 -6.61 7.30 -5.64
C ILE A 225 -6.16 8.35 -6.68
N ALA A 226 -6.26 9.64 -6.34
CA ALA A 226 -5.83 10.71 -7.24
C ALA A 226 -4.33 10.61 -7.60
N LEU A 227 -3.49 10.28 -6.62
CA LEU A 227 -2.07 10.07 -6.83
C LEU A 227 -1.82 8.87 -7.77
N PHE A 228 -2.47 7.74 -7.52
CA PHE A 228 -2.29 6.50 -8.29
C PHE A 228 -2.75 6.67 -9.74
N GLU A 229 -3.85 7.39 -9.96
CA GLU A 229 -4.29 7.78 -11.30
C GLU A 229 -3.23 8.63 -12.02
N SER A 230 -2.68 9.65 -11.34
CA SER A 230 -1.62 10.49 -11.90
C SER A 230 -0.32 9.74 -12.20
N LEU A 231 -0.06 8.66 -11.47
CA LEU A 231 1.08 7.78 -11.65
C LEU A 231 0.84 6.70 -12.72
N ASN A 232 -0.37 6.63 -13.30
CA ASN A 232 -0.76 5.60 -14.27
C ASN A 232 -0.45 4.17 -13.77
N VAL A 233 -0.98 3.83 -12.60
CA VAL A 233 -0.91 2.50 -11.99
C VAL A 233 -2.31 2.00 -11.66
N LYS A 234 -2.46 0.69 -11.51
CA LYS A 234 -3.64 0.07 -10.88
C LYS A 234 -3.55 0.19 -9.35
N MET A 235 -4.64 -0.13 -8.68
CA MET A 235 -4.82 0.14 -7.25
C MET A 235 -5.27 -1.13 -6.53
N THR A 236 -4.70 -1.43 -5.37
CA THR A 236 -5.12 -2.57 -4.54
C THR A 236 -5.46 -2.10 -3.12
N PRO A 237 -6.68 -1.60 -2.87
CA PRO A 237 -7.07 -1.16 -1.52
C PRO A 237 -7.34 -2.37 -0.61
N GLU A 238 -6.66 -2.44 0.54
CA GLU A 238 -6.98 -3.42 1.59
C GLU A 238 -7.96 -2.85 2.61
N LEU A 239 -9.13 -3.47 2.77
CA LEU A 239 -10.03 -3.11 3.86
C LEU A 239 -9.50 -3.68 5.18
N LYS A 240 -8.82 -2.86 6.00
CA LYS A 240 -8.30 -3.32 7.30
C LYS A 240 -9.41 -3.53 8.31
N SER A 241 -9.26 -4.53 9.16
CA SER A 241 -10.12 -4.72 10.33
C SER A 241 -10.12 -3.48 11.23
N ALA A 242 -11.31 -3.06 11.67
CA ALA A 242 -11.43 -2.01 12.67
C ALA A 242 -10.86 -2.47 14.02
N SER A 243 -10.12 -1.59 14.68
CA SER A 243 -9.62 -1.76 16.07
C SER A 243 -10.55 -1.11 17.10
N VAL A 244 -11.79 -0.83 16.69
CA VAL A 244 -12.89 -0.31 17.50
C VAL A 244 -14.09 -1.24 17.39
N GLN A 245 -15.03 -1.13 18.34
CA GLN A 245 -16.28 -1.86 18.25
C GLN A 245 -17.10 -1.35 17.06
N MET A 246 -17.51 -2.26 16.19
CA MET A 246 -18.42 -1.98 15.08
C MET A 246 -19.87 -2.31 15.49
N PRO A 247 -20.89 -1.52 15.09
CA PRO A 247 -20.78 -0.29 14.29
C PRO A 247 -20.14 0.87 15.07
N PHE A 248 -19.30 1.65 14.40
CA PHE A 248 -18.64 2.83 14.97
C PHE A 248 -19.42 4.09 14.59
N ASP A 249 -20.08 4.73 15.57
CA ASP A 249 -20.94 5.90 15.35
C ASP A 249 -21.89 5.76 14.15
N GLY A 250 -22.59 4.61 14.11
CA GLY A 250 -23.54 4.25 13.08
C GLY A 250 -22.95 3.67 11.79
N MET A 251 -21.62 3.63 11.63
CA MET A 251 -20.98 2.97 10.49
C MET A 251 -20.79 1.48 10.77
N SER A 252 -21.55 0.63 10.09
CA SER A 252 -21.38 -0.82 10.15
C SER A 252 -20.16 -1.29 9.34
N GLN A 253 -19.75 -2.55 9.53
CA GLN A 253 -18.69 -3.17 8.73
C GLN A 253 -19.03 -3.14 7.23
N ALA A 254 -20.28 -3.46 6.86
CA ALA A 254 -20.72 -3.42 5.46
C ALA A 254 -20.71 -1.99 4.89
N MET A 255 -21.12 -0.99 5.68
CA MET A 255 -21.01 0.42 5.25
C MET A 255 -19.56 0.85 5.04
N TYR A 256 -18.64 0.35 5.87
CA TYR A 256 -17.23 0.62 5.72
C TYR A 256 -16.65 -0.05 4.46
N ALA A 257 -16.97 -1.33 4.24
CA ALA A 257 -16.59 -2.07 3.04
C ALA A 257 -17.14 -1.44 1.75
N GLN A 258 -18.37 -0.94 1.78
CA GLN A 258 -18.99 -0.22 0.66
C GLN A 258 -18.33 1.14 0.45
N LYS A 259 -18.14 1.92 1.53
CA LYS A 259 -17.53 3.25 1.45
C LYS A 259 -16.16 3.24 0.78
N MET A 260 -15.36 2.19 0.97
CA MET A 260 -14.08 2.04 0.29
C MET A 260 -14.25 1.99 -1.24
N LEU A 261 -15.24 1.27 -1.75
CA LEU A 261 -15.53 1.19 -3.19
C LEU A 261 -16.24 2.45 -3.71
N ASP A 262 -17.12 3.06 -2.91
CA ASP A 262 -17.82 4.30 -3.27
C ASP A 262 -16.82 5.41 -3.62
N GLU A 263 -15.68 5.50 -2.93
CA GLU A 263 -14.65 6.51 -3.24
C GLU A 263 -13.98 6.31 -4.61
N TYR A 264 -13.93 5.08 -5.14
CA TYR A 264 -13.49 4.82 -6.51
C TYR A 264 -14.56 5.20 -7.52
N GLU A 265 -15.82 4.88 -7.24
CA GLU A 265 -16.96 5.25 -8.10
C GLU A 265 -17.12 6.78 -8.20
N GLU A 266 -17.06 7.48 -7.05
CA GLU A 266 -17.11 8.94 -6.98
C GLU A 266 -15.97 9.63 -7.72
N MET A 267 -14.85 8.93 -7.92
CA MET A 267 -13.66 9.42 -8.64
C MET A 267 -13.58 8.89 -10.08
N ASP A 268 -14.65 8.26 -10.58
CA ASP A 268 -14.75 7.71 -11.94
C ASP A 268 -13.66 6.68 -12.28
N ILE A 269 -13.14 5.95 -11.28
CA ILE A 269 -12.13 4.93 -11.51
C ILE A 269 -12.78 3.64 -12.01
N ALA A 270 -12.35 3.18 -13.18
CA ALA A 270 -12.83 1.93 -13.75
C ALA A 270 -12.55 0.74 -12.81
N PRO A 271 -13.55 -0.12 -12.52
CA PRO A 271 -13.37 -1.28 -11.63
C PRO A 271 -12.23 -2.23 -12.03
N ALA A 272 -11.95 -2.35 -13.33
CA ALA A 272 -10.83 -3.14 -13.86
C ALA A 272 -9.43 -2.62 -13.45
N LYS A 273 -9.33 -1.42 -12.89
CA LYS A 273 -8.08 -0.87 -12.32
C LYS A 273 -7.95 -1.11 -10.82
N VAL A 274 -8.94 -1.72 -10.17
CA VAL A 274 -9.01 -1.84 -8.71
C VAL A 274 -9.07 -3.30 -8.29
N PHE A 275 -8.18 -3.71 -7.40
CA PHE A 275 -8.13 -5.04 -6.79
C PHE A 275 -8.50 -4.91 -5.31
N PRO A 276 -9.79 -4.83 -4.96
CA PRO A 276 -10.16 -4.69 -3.55
C PRO A 276 -9.81 -5.97 -2.79
N GLN A 277 -9.14 -5.82 -1.65
CA GLN A 277 -8.62 -6.95 -0.90
C GLN A 277 -9.04 -6.90 0.58
N SER A 278 -9.20 -8.07 1.20
CA SER A 278 -9.51 -8.19 2.64
C SER A 278 -9.12 -9.56 3.18
N PHE A 279 -8.64 -9.61 4.43
CA PHE A 279 -8.46 -10.85 5.18
C PHE A 279 -9.79 -11.45 5.67
N ASN A 280 -10.85 -10.64 5.71
CA ASN A 280 -12.15 -11.06 6.16
C ASN A 280 -13.00 -11.50 4.96
N LEU A 281 -13.21 -12.82 4.86
CA LEU A 281 -13.99 -13.43 3.78
C LEU A 281 -15.43 -12.89 3.70
N ALA A 282 -15.99 -12.38 4.80
CA ALA A 282 -17.32 -11.76 4.78
C ALA A 282 -17.34 -10.45 3.96
N ASP A 283 -16.24 -9.70 3.90
CA ASP A 283 -16.14 -8.50 3.07
C ASP A 283 -16.06 -8.88 1.58
N ILE A 284 -15.34 -9.96 1.25
CA ILE A 284 -15.29 -10.51 -0.12
C ILE A 284 -16.69 -10.96 -0.57
N ARG A 285 -17.40 -11.73 0.27
CA ARG A 285 -18.78 -12.14 0.01
C ARG A 285 -19.71 -10.94 -0.15
N TYR A 286 -19.52 -9.90 0.66
CA TYR A 286 -20.28 -8.66 0.53
C TYR A 286 -20.04 -8.02 -0.85
N TRP A 287 -18.80 -7.82 -1.28
CA TRP A 287 -18.50 -7.23 -2.59
C TRP A 287 -18.99 -8.07 -3.77
N LEU A 288 -18.87 -9.40 -3.69
CA LEU A 288 -19.42 -10.32 -4.70
C LEU A 288 -20.93 -10.10 -4.89
N SER A 289 -21.65 -9.78 -3.81
CA SER A 289 -23.11 -9.55 -3.85
C SER A 289 -23.50 -8.11 -4.22
N SER A 290 -22.73 -7.12 -3.77
CA SER A 290 -23.13 -5.69 -3.79
C SER A 290 -22.41 -4.86 -4.86
N ALA A 291 -21.20 -5.25 -5.23
CA ALA A 291 -20.33 -4.53 -6.16
C ALA A 291 -19.69 -5.49 -7.20
N PRO A 292 -20.49 -6.22 -8.00
CA PRO A 292 -20.00 -7.31 -8.84
C PRO A 292 -18.96 -6.89 -9.89
N GLN A 293 -18.95 -5.61 -10.30
CA GLN A 293 -17.93 -5.09 -11.23
C GLN A 293 -16.54 -4.99 -10.58
N PHE A 294 -16.46 -4.59 -9.32
CA PHE A 294 -15.20 -4.61 -8.56
C PHE A 294 -14.83 -6.04 -8.15
N ALA A 295 -15.83 -6.86 -7.85
CA ALA A 295 -15.62 -8.22 -7.35
C ALA A 295 -14.92 -9.16 -8.35
N THR A 296 -14.91 -8.85 -9.65
CA THR A 296 -14.12 -9.62 -10.64
C THR A 296 -12.61 -9.59 -10.37
N GLN A 297 -12.14 -8.60 -9.60
CA GLN A 297 -10.75 -8.48 -9.17
C GLN A 297 -10.60 -8.53 -7.65
N ALA A 298 -11.65 -8.95 -6.92
CA ALA A 298 -11.55 -9.05 -5.46
C ALA A 298 -10.54 -10.12 -5.05
N VAL A 299 -9.69 -9.76 -4.09
CA VAL A 299 -8.59 -10.59 -3.59
C VAL A 299 -8.88 -11.00 -2.15
N TYR A 300 -9.04 -12.30 -1.93
CA TYR A 300 -9.07 -12.84 -0.58
C TYR A 300 -7.64 -12.95 -0.04
N LEU A 301 -7.26 -12.07 0.89
CA LEU A 301 -6.00 -12.19 1.63
C LEU A 301 -6.11 -13.39 2.57
N ASP A 302 -5.30 -14.41 2.35
CA ASP A 302 -5.45 -15.65 3.07
C ASP A 302 -4.68 -15.63 4.40
N GLY A 303 -5.40 -15.29 5.45
CA GLY A 303 -4.93 -15.28 6.84
C GLY A 303 -5.05 -16.62 7.56
N ARG A 304 -5.49 -17.69 6.89
CA ARG A 304 -5.74 -19.00 7.54
C ARG A 304 -4.49 -19.57 8.23
N TYR A 305 -3.28 -19.15 7.84
CA TYR A 305 -2.03 -19.50 8.51
C TYR A 305 -1.97 -19.13 10.00
N SER A 306 -2.80 -18.18 10.44
CA SER A 306 -2.91 -17.79 11.85
C SER A 306 -3.92 -18.65 12.63
N THR A 307 -4.63 -19.56 11.96
CA THR A 307 -5.55 -20.51 12.61
C THR A 307 -4.75 -21.64 13.25
N PRO A 308 -4.99 -21.97 14.53
CA PRO A 308 -4.32 -23.10 15.17
C PRO A 308 -4.46 -24.39 14.37
N GLY A 309 -3.33 -25.03 14.07
CA GLY A 309 -3.29 -26.28 13.31
C GLY A 309 -3.27 -26.12 11.78
N PHE A 310 -3.22 -24.89 11.25
CA PHE A 310 -2.98 -24.68 9.83
C PHE A 310 -1.66 -25.32 9.39
N ASN A 311 -1.68 -26.00 8.24
CA ASN A 311 -0.49 -26.58 7.64
C ASN A 311 -0.60 -26.48 6.10
N PRO A 312 0.32 -25.77 5.41
CA PRO A 312 0.30 -25.64 3.94
C PRO A 312 0.59 -26.97 3.20
N HIS A 313 0.88 -28.05 3.92
CA HIS A 313 1.06 -29.39 3.37
C HIS A 313 -0.13 -30.33 3.60
N SER A 314 -1.19 -29.89 4.28
CA SER A 314 -2.35 -30.72 4.60
C SER A 314 -3.65 -29.99 4.28
N GLU A 315 -4.29 -30.42 3.18
CA GLU A 315 -5.51 -29.78 2.65
C GLU A 315 -6.65 -29.72 3.65
N GLN A 316 -6.72 -30.70 4.56
CA GLN A 316 -7.76 -30.80 5.58
C GLN A 316 -7.74 -29.62 6.55
N THR A 317 -6.58 -28.96 6.70
CA THR A 317 -6.40 -27.81 7.59
C THR A 317 -6.83 -26.48 6.98
N TRP A 318 -7.13 -26.45 5.66
CA TRP A 318 -7.54 -25.24 4.96
C TRP A 318 -9.07 -25.14 5.00
N GLN A 319 -9.61 -24.39 5.96
CA GLN A 319 -11.05 -24.18 6.11
C GLN A 319 -11.40 -22.69 5.99
N PRO A 320 -12.31 -22.29 5.06
CA PRO A 320 -12.94 -23.13 4.02
C PRO A 320 -11.91 -23.72 3.05
N SER A 321 -12.22 -24.79 2.32
CA SER A 321 -11.32 -25.40 1.32
C SER A 321 -11.18 -24.53 0.06
N MET A 322 -10.21 -24.83 -0.81
CA MET A 322 -10.06 -24.13 -2.10
C MET A 322 -11.32 -24.25 -2.97
N ALA A 323 -11.91 -25.44 -3.02
CA ALA A 323 -13.16 -25.67 -3.76
C ALA A 323 -14.31 -24.83 -3.18
N GLN A 324 -14.43 -24.76 -1.85
CA GLN A 324 -15.45 -23.91 -1.21
C GLN A 324 -15.24 -22.43 -1.52
N LEU A 325 -14.00 -21.94 -1.53
CA LEU A 325 -13.71 -20.55 -1.92
C LEU A 325 -14.16 -20.27 -3.35
N VAL A 326 -13.86 -21.17 -4.30
CA VAL A 326 -14.28 -21.05 -5.70
C VAL A 326 -15.80 -21.12 -5.84
N ASP A 327 -16.46 -22.05 -5.15
CA ASP A 327 -17.93 -22.20 -5.13
C ASP A 327 -18.61 -20.94 -4.58
N GLU A 328 -17.96 -20.24 -3.65
CA GLU A 328 -18.42 -18.95 -3.11
C GLU A 328 -18.13 -17.76 -4.03
N GLY A 329 -17.44 -17.97 -5.16
CA GLY A 329 -17.15 -16.95 -6.17
C GLY A 329 -15.80 -16.24 -6.00
N VAL A 330 -14.93 -16.68 -5.08
CA VAL A 330 -13.58 -16.13 -4.95
C VAL A 330 -12.76 -16.50 -6.18
N GLN A 331 -12.13 -15.50 -6.81
CA GLN A 331 -11.32 -15.68 -8.02
C GLN A 331 -9.82 -15.55 -7.77
N ILE A 332 -9.43 -14.70 -6.81
CA ILE A 332 -8.04 -14.40 -6.49
C ILE A 332 -7.81 -14.66 -5.00
N ILE A 333 -6.78 -15.45 -4.69
CA ILE A 333 -6.32 -15.70 -3.33
C ILE A 333 -4.91 -15.15 -3.14
N ALA A 334 -4.61 -14.64 -1.95
CA ALA A 334 -3.34 -14.01 -1.63
C ALA A 334 -2.78 -14.46 -0.27
N PRO A 335 -2.11 -15.62 -0.21
CA PRO A 335 -1.38 -16.05 0.98
C PRO A 335 0.01 -15.38 1.08
N PRO A 336 0.69 -15.48 2.23
CA PRO A 336 2.08 -15.09 2.33
C PRO A 336 2.99 -16.04 1.54
N LEU A 337 4.14 -15.56 1.09
CA LEU A 337 5.02 -16.25 0.16
C LEU A 337 5.51 -17.62 0.66
N TRP A 338 5.72 -17.78 1.96
CA TRP A 338 6.19 -19.03 2.55
C TRP A 338 5.13 -20.14 2.48
N VAL A 339 3.85 -19.79 2.41
CA VAL A 339 2.76 -20.77 2.23
C VAL A 339 2.79 -21.39 0.84
N LEU A 340 3.35 -20.69 -0.16
CA LEU A 340 3.36 -21.13 -1.55
C LEU A 340 4.55 -22.02 -1.93
N VAL A 341 5.56 -22.11 -1.07
CA VAL A 341 6.80 -22.84 -1.38
C VAL A 341 7.18 -23.79 -0.25
N ALA A 342 7.97 -24.80 -0.62
CA ALA A 342 8.53 -25.81 0.26
C ALA A 342 9.92 -26.21 -0.22
N LEU A 343 10.65 -26.97 0.59
CA LEU A 343 11.85 -27.68 0.15
C LEU A 343 11.52 -29.11 -0.25
N ASP A 344 12.11 -29.56 -1.36
CA ASP A 344 12.11 -30.97 -1.74
C ASP A 344 13.24 -31.75 -1.02
N ALA A 345 13.39 -33.03 -1.36
CA ALA A 345 14.41 -33.90 -0.75
C ALA A 345 15.86 -33.53 -1.15
N GLN A 346 16.05 -32.57 -2.06
CA GLN A 346 17.33 -32.03 -2.50
C GLN A 346 17.54 -30.58 -2.02
N ASN A 347 16.72 -30.11 -1.08
CA ASN A 347 16.69 -28.73 -0.59
C ASN A 347 16.47 -27.69 -1.71
N GLN A 348 15.80 -28.06 -2.79
CA GLN A 348 15.40 -27.11 -3.82
C GLN A 348 14.05 -26.50 -3.46
N ILE A 349 13.90 -25.20 -3.74
CA ILE A 349 12.63 -24.49 -3.54
C ILE A 349 11.65 -24.96 -4.63
N VAL A 350 10.51 -25.49 -4.20
CA VAL A 350 9.45 -26.02 -5.08
C VAL A 350 8.07 -25.51 -4.63
N PRO A 351 7.04 -25.53 -5.50
CA PRO A 351 5.67 -25.22 -5.11
C PRO A 351 5.19 -26.12 -3.96
N SER A 352 4.56 -25.52 -2.95
CA SER A 352 3.95 -26.26 -1.86
C SER A 352 2.68 -27.02 -2.32
N PRO A 353 2.21 -28.02 -1.56
CA PRO A 353 0.91 -28.65 -1.81
C PRO A 353 -0.24 -27.62 -1.85
N TYR A 354 -0.19 -26.60 -0.99
CA TYR A 354 -1.13 -25.48 -1.02
C TYR A 354 -1.13 -24.77 -2.38
N ALA A 355 0.04 -24.40 -2.91
CA ALA A 355 0.15 -23.68 -4.18
C ALA A 355 -0.41 -24.51 -5.35
N ILE A 356 -0.09 -25.80 -5.36
CA ILE A 356 -0.57 -26.76 -6.36
C ILE A 356 -2.10 -26.86 -6.28
N ALA A 357 -2.67 -27.02 -5.09
CA ALA A 357 -4.11 -27.15 -4.89
C ALA A 357 -4.88 -25.87 -5.26
N ALA A 358 -4.37 -24.69 -4.90
CA ALA A 358 -4.97 -23.41 -5.27
C ALA A 358 -5.04 -23.25 -6.80
N LYS A 359 -3.95 -23.58 -7.50
CA LYS A 359 -3.89 -23.54 -8.97
C LYS A 359 -4.83 -24.57 -9.61
N GLN A 360 -4.88 -25.79 -9.08
CA GLN A 360 -5.79 -26.84 -9.57
C GLN A 360 -7.27 -26.49 -9.37
N ALA A 361 -7.61 -25.76 -8.30
CA ALA A 361 -8.95 -25.25 -8.07
C ALA A 361 -9.34 -24.12 -9.04
N GLY A 362 -8.39 -23.54 -9.78
CA GLY A 362 -8.63 -22.45 -10.72
C GLY A 362 -8.52 -21.05 -10.10
N LEU A 363 -8.00 -20.93 -8.87
CA LEU A 363 -7.73 -19.65 -8.24
C LEU A 363 -6.52 -18.98 -8.89
N LYS A 364 -6.63 -17.68 -9.18
CA LYS A 364 -5.46 -16.84 -9.45
C LYS A 364 -4.75 -16.56 -8.12
N ILE A 365 -3.42 -16.48 -8.15
CA ILE A 365 -2.61 -16.32 -6.93
C ILE A 365 -1.85 -15.00 -6.99
N ILE A 366 -2.03 -14.16 -6.00
CA ILE A 366 -1.12 -13.05 -5.66
C ILE A 366 -0.36 -13.46 -4.39
N THR A 367 0.83 -12.94 -4.13
CA THR A 367 1.55 -13.30 -2.89
C THR A 367 2.27 -12.11 -2.26
N TRP A 368 2.54 -12.21 -0.97
CA TRP A 368 3.16 -11.14 -0.17
C TRP A 368 4.10 -11.68 0.93
N THR A 369 5.14 -10.99 1.39
CA THR A 369 5.74 -9.78 0.82
C THR A 369 7.23 -10.03 0.59
N LEU A 370 7.69 -9.85 -0.64
CA LEU A 370 9.11 -10.00 -1.00
C LEU A 370 9.92 -8.80 -0.46
N GLU A 371 11.13 -9.08 0.04
CA GLU A 371 12.08 -8.08 0.58
C GLU A 371 11.59 -7.27 1.78
N ARG A 372 10.67 -7.84 2.58
CA ARG A 372 10.26 -7.26 3.87
C ARG A 372 11.14 -7.70 5.05
N SER A 373 11.86 -8.81 4.90
CA SER A 373 12.75 -9.37 5.91
C SER A 373 14.03 -8.53 6.07
N ALA A 374 14.75 -8.77 7.17
CA ALA A 374 16.15 -8.41 7.29
C ALA A 374 17.00 -9.17 6.25
N PRO A 375 18.30 -8.83 6.09
CA PRO A 375 19.21 -9.55 5.21
C PRO A 375 19.17 -11.08 5.41
N LEU A 376 19.19 -11.80 4.29
CA LEU A 376 18.85 -13.22 4.23
C LEU A 376 19.96 -14.15 4.73
N GLU A 377 21.15 -13.64 5.06
CA GLU A 377 22.23 -14.44 5.67
C GLU A 377 21.83 -15.02 7.04
N SER A 378 20.75 -14.51 7.62
CA SER A 378 20.15 -15.01 8.86
C SER A 378 18.92 -15.91 8.65
N GLY A 379 18.64 -16.33 7.41
CA GLY A 379 17.55 -17.26 7.06
C GLY A 379 16.19 -16.60 6.80
N GLY A 380 16.12 -15.26 6.71
CA GLY A 380 14.91 -14.52 6.30
C GLY A 380 13.72 -14.53 7.28
N GLY A 381 13.78 -15.31 8.36
CA GLY A 381 12.79 -15.33 9.44
C GLY A 381 11.41 -15.77 8.98
N TRP A 382 10.35 -15.10 9.46
CA TRP A 382 8.96 -15.49 9.19
C TRP A 382 8.60 -15.55 7.70
N TYR A 383 9.17 -14.65 6.89
CA TYR A 383 8.88 -14.61 5.45
C TYR A 383 9.49 -15.79 4.71
N TYR A 384 10.53 -16.44 5.22
CA TYR A 384 11.22 -17.55 4.55
C TYR A 384 11.10 -18.86 5.33
N GLN A 385 10.21 -18.93 6.32
CA GLN A 385 10.17 -20.00 7.32
C GLN A 385 9.96 -21.42 6.76
N SER A 386 9.37 -21.57 5.57
CA SER A 386 9.18 -22.88 4.92
C SER A 386 10.40 -23.35 4.13
N ILE A 387 11.38 -22.48 3.93
CA ILE A 387 12.57 -22.69 3.09
C ILE A 387 13.87 -22.23 3.76
N THR A 388 13.86 -21.99 5.08
CA THR A 388 15.00 -21.47 5.85
C THR A 388 16.32 -22.20 5.55
N ASP A 389 16.28 -23.53 5.40
CA ASP A 389 17.49 -24.34 5.16
C ASP A 389 18.13 -24.11 3.77
N ALA A 390 17.41 -23.49 2.84
CA ALA A 390 17.90 -23.09 1.53
C ALA A 390 18.20 -21.58 1.44
N VAL A 391 18.04 -20.81 2.52
CA VAL A 391 18.17 -19.34 2.51
C VAL A 391 19.38 -18.92 3.35
N ASN A 392 20.39 -18.37 2.70
CA ASN A 392 21.63 -17.94 3.33
C ASN A 392 22.28 -16.71 2.66
N SER A 393 21.69 -16.18 1.59
CA SER A 393 22.20 -15.01 0.88
C SER A 393 21.04 -14.19 0.29
N ASP A 394 21.26 -12.88 0.12
CA ASP A 394 20.22 -11.95 -0.31
C ASP A 394 19.66 -12.29 -1.71
N ASP A 395 20.44 -12.92 -2.57
CA ASP A 395 20.01 -13.37 -3.90
C ASP A 395 18.98 -14.50 -3.88
N ASP A 396 18.81 -15.20 -2.73
CA ASP A 396 17.74 -16.18 -2.54
C ASP A 396 16.34 -15.55 -2.74
N ALA A 397 16.22 -14.22 -2.59
CA ALA A 397 15.01 -13.49 -2.95
C ALA A 397 14.66 -13.64 -4.45
N LEU A 398 15.66 -13.65 -5.34
CA LEU A 398 15.46 -13.86 -6.77
C LEU A 398 15.18 -15.33 -7.11
N VAL A 399 15.81 -16.27 -6.40
CA VAL A 399 15.54 -17.71 -6.56
C VAL A 399 14.10 -18.02 -6.17
N LEU A 400 13.66 -17.53 -4.99
CA LEU A 400 12.29 -17.63 -4.55
C LEU A 400 11.31 -16.96 -5.53
N LEU A 401 11.62 -15.74 -5.98
CA LEU A 401 10.79 -15.01 -6.95
C LEU A 401 10.62 -15.80 -8.25
N ASP A 402 11.68 -16.47 -8.72
CA ASP A 402 11.63 -17.30 -9.92
C ASP A 402 10.70 -18.51 -9.75
N VAL A 403 10.74 -19.20 -8.61
CA VAL A 403 9.82 -20.30 -8.32
C VAL A 403 8.37 -19.81 -8.21
N LEU A 404 8.14 -18.68 -7.54
CA LEU A 404 6.80 -18.07 -7.42
C LEU A 404 6.25 -17.70 -8.80
N ALA A 405 7.07 -17.09 -9.66
CA ALA A 405 6.68 -16.67 -10.99
C ALA A 405 6.46 -17.84 -11.96
N GLN A 406 7.46 -18.72 -12.10
CA GLN A 406 7.50 -19.72 -13.17
C GLN A 406 6.79 -21.02 -12.80
N GLN A 407 6.91 -21.45 -11.54
CA GLN A 407 6.41 -22.76 -11.12
C GLN A 407 5.04 -22.65 -10.44
N VAL A 408 4.92 -21.76 -9.44
CA VAL A 408 3.61 -21.48 -8.82
C VAL A 408 2.71 -20.78 -9.85
N GLY A 409 3.22 -19.77 -10.55
CA GLY A 409 2.45 -19.00 -11.52
C GLY A 409 1.63 -17.91 -10.86
N VAL A 410 2.21 -17.21 -9.88
CA VAL A 410 1.57 -16.03 -9.28
C VAL A 410 1.39 -14.95 -10.35
N ILE A 411 0.26 -14.25 -10.31
CA ILE A 411 -0.05 -13.14 -11.22
C ILE A 411 0.46 -11.79 -10.71
N GLY A 412 0.91 -11.73 -9.45
CA GLY A 412 1.50 -10.54 -8.85
C GLY A 412 2.17 -10.82 -7.51
N VAL A 413 3.17 -9.99 -7.19
CA VAL A 413 3.98 -10.10 -5.97
C VAL A 413 4.06 -8.72 -5.30
N PHE A 414 3.53 -8.65 -4.08
CA PHE A 414 3.77 -7.52 -3.18
C PHE A 414 5.24 -7.49 -2.78
N SER A 415 5.87 -6.32 -2.92
CA SER A 415 7.27 -6.11 -2.56
C SER A 415 7.46 -4.81 -1.80
N ASP A 416 8.26 -4.86 -0.74
CA ASP A 416 8.71 -3.66 -0.02
C ASP A 416 9.81 -2.91 -0.81
N TRP A 417 10.33 -3.51 -1.89
CA TRP A 417 11.29 -2.94 -2.83
C TRP A 417 10.92 -3.27 -4.30
N PRO A 418 9.92 -2.59 -4.89
CA PRO A 418 9.34 -2.97 -6.19
C PRO A 418 10.31 -3.02 -7.38
N ALA A 419 11.48 -2.38 -7.26
CA ALA A 419 12.51 -2.41 -8.29
C ALA A 419 12.96 -3.84 -8.62
N THR A 420 13.05 -4.72 -7.63
CA THR A 420 13.49 -6.12 -7.82
C THR A 420 12.47 -6.91 -8.62
N THR A 421 11.19 -6.83 -8.25
CA THR A 421 10.11 -7.53 -8.97
C THR A 421 9.89 -6.94 -10.37
N THR A 422 10.03 -5.63 -10.53
CA THR A 422 9.97 -4.95 -11.84
C THR A 422 11.11 -5.39 -12.75
N TYR A 423 12.34 -5.41 -12.24
CA TYR A 423 13.52 -5.83 -12.99
C TYR A 423 13.36 -7.27 -13.47
N TYR A 424 13.02 -8.18 -12.56
CA TYR A 424 12.75 -9.58 -12.88
C TYR A 424 11.68 -9.71 -13.97
N ALA A 425 10.51 -9.11 -13.76
CA ALA A 425 9.40 -9.19 -14.71
C ALA A 425 9.73 -8.60 -16.09
N SER A 426 10.46 -7.48 -16.14
CA SER A 426 10.93 -6.88 -17.39
C SER A 426 11.88 -7.81 -18.13
N CYS A 427 12.79 -8.47 -17.41
CA CYS A 427 13.76 -9.40 -17.99
C CYS A 427 13.12 -10.71 -18.45
N LEU A 428 11.99 -11.09 -17.89
CA LEU A 428 11.19 -12.22 -18.34
C LEU A 428 10.12 -11.83 -19.35
N GLU A 429 10.12 -10.57 -19.82
CA GLU A 429 9.17 -10.07 -20.83
C GLU A 429 7.70 -10.26 -20.42
N MET A 430 7.42 -10.14 -19.12
CA MET A 430 6.06 -10.23 -18.58
C MET A 430 5.17 -9.07 -19.03
N GLU A 431 3.85 -9.22 -18.91
CA GLU A 431 2.89 -8.24 -19.39
C GLU A 431 3.09 -6.84 -18.77
N LYS A 432 2.97 -5.81 -19.61
CA LYS A 432 3.03 -4.39 -19.21
C LYS A 432 1.70 -3.99 -18.57
N VAL A 433 1.70 -2.94 -17.75
CA VAL A 433 0.43 -2.28 -17.37
C VAL A 433 -0.26 -1.80 -18.65
N ASN A 434 -1.50 -2.27 -18.87
CA ASN A 434 -2.37 -1.84 -19.96
C ASN A 434 -3.10 -0.53 -19.63
#